data_AF-A0A917LEG2-F1
#
_entry.id   AF-A0A917LEG2-F1
#
_cell.length_a   1.000
_cell.length_b   1.000
_cell.length_c   1.000
_cell.angle_alpha   90.00
_cell.angle_beta   90.00
_cell.angle_gamma   90.00
#
_symmetry.space_group_name_H-M   'P 1'
#
loop_
_entity.id
_entity.type
_entity.pdbx_description
1 polymer ?
#
loop_
_entity_poly.entity_id
_entity_poly.type
_entity_poly.pdbx_seq_one_letter_code
_entity_poly.pdbx_strand_id
1 'polypeptide(L)' 'MKDYQKGYEYYKNACTKHGIKPLNFHYYMLTLSEEQLARYNQQAHKKISTAT' A
#
# COMPACT_ATOMS: atom_id res chain seq x y z
N MET A 1 -2.86 8.64 -13.44
CA MET A 1 -1.52 8.38 -12.88
C MET A 1 -1.70 7.51 -11.66
N LYS A 2 -1.02 6.36 -11.56
CA LYS A 2 -1.14 5.47 -10.41
C LYS A 2 -0.44 6.14 -9.22
N ASP A 3 -1.19 6.86 -8.40
CA ASP A 3 -0.68 7.40 -7.14
C ASP A 3 -0.51 6.24 -6.16
N TYR A 4 0.73 5.74 -6.06
CA TYR A 4 1.08 4.63 -5.18
C TYR A 4 1.29 5.04 -3.72
N GLN A 5 1.19 6.34 -3.38
CA GLN A 5 1.32 6.78 -1.99
C GLN A 5 0.23 6.19 -1.12
N LYS A 6 -1.02 6.17 -1.60
CA LYS A 6 -2.15 5.61 -0.85
C LYS A 6 -1.98 4.11 -0.60
N GLY A 7 -1.51 3.36 -1.60
CA GLY A 7 -1.17 1.95 -1.45
C GLY A 7 -0.04 1.73 -0.46
N TYR A 8 0.98 2.61 -0.48
CA TYR A 8 2.08 2.55 0.49
C TYR A 8 1.62 2.81 1.94
N GLU A 9 0.74 3.78 2.16
CA GLU A 9 0.15 4.02 3.49
C GLU A 9 -0.67 2.81 3.96
N TYR A 10 -1.42 2.18 3.05
CA TYR A 10 -2.13 0.94 3.37
C TYR A 10 -1.15 -0.19 3.72
N TYR A 11 -0.09 -0.37 2.94
CA TYR A 11 0.97 -1.35 3.17
C TYR A 11 1.64 -1.14 4.54
N LYS A 12 2.02 0.09 4.90
CA LYS A 12 2.58 0.40 6.22
C LYS A 12 1.65 -0.03 7.35
N ASN A 13 0.36 0.30 7.23
CA ASN A 13 -0.63 -0.09 8.23
C ASN A 13 -0.76 -1.62 8.34
N ALA A 14 -0.72 -2.35 7.21
CA ALA A 14 -0.72 -3.80 7.21
C ALA A 14 0.53 -4.36 7.90
N CYS A 15 1.72 -3.85 7.57
CA CYS A 15 2.97 -4.22 8.23
C CYS A 15 2.90 -4.03 9.75
N THR A 16 2.45 -2.86 10.22
CA THR A 16 2.31 -2.58 11.65
C THR A 16 1.36 -3.57 12.35
N LYS A 17 0.23 -3.92 11.73
CA LYS A 17 -0.73 -4.90 12.31
C LYS A 17 -0.14 -6.29 12.49
N HIS A 18 0.84 -6.66 11.66
CA HIS A 18 1.52 -7.95 11.73
C HIS A 18 2.87 -7.87 12.47
N GLY A 19 3.23 -6.73 13.06
CA GLY A 19 4.52 -6.54 13.75
C GLY A 19 5.73 -6.54 12.80
N ILE A 20 5.51 -6.28 11.51
CA ILE A 20 6.55 -6.26 10.46
C ILE A 20 7.02 -4.82 10.27
N LYS A 21 8.33 -4.60 10.15
CA LYS A 21 8.87 -3.29 9.76
C LYS A 21 8.64 -3.06 8.27
N PRO A 22 7.94 -2.00 7.85
CA PRO A 22 7.73 -1.71 6.43
C PRO A 22 9.03 -1.25 5.77
N LEU A 23 9.15 -1.56 4.48
CA LEU A 23 10.15 -0.95 3.60
C LEU A 23 9.90 0.56 3.48
N ASN A 24 10.94 1.33 3.14
CA ASN A 24 10.73 2.71 2.71
C ASN A 24 10.06 2.76 1.34
N PHE A 25 9.53 3.93 0.95
CA PHE A 25 8.74 4.05 -0.27
C PHE A 25 9.52 3.68 -1.56
N HIS A 26 10.81 4.03 -1.61
CA HIS A 26 11.65 3.71 -2.76
C HIS A 26 11.80 2.20 -2.95
N TYR A 27 12.12 1.46 -1.88
CA TYR A 27 12.21 0.01 -1.96
C TYR A 27 10.86 -0.65 -2.18
N TYR A 28 9.78 -0.16 -1.57
CA TYR A 28 8.42 -0.63 -1.84
C TYR A 28 8.10 -0.62 -3.34
N MET A 29 8.44 0.46 -4.04
CA MET A 29 8.23 0.60 -5.49
C MET A 29 9.11 -0.33 -6.34
N LEU A 30 10.33 -0.62 -5.90
CA LEU A 30 11.29 -1.46 -6.64
C LEU A 30 11.12 -2.96 -6.38
N THR A 31 10.72 -3.35 -5.16
CA THR A 31 10.72 -4.75 -4.74
C THR A 31 9.41 -5.46 -5.02
N LEU A 32 8.29 -4.72 -5.08
CA LEU A 32 6.98 -5.30 -5.32
C LEU A 32 6.67 -5.33 -6.82
N SER A 33 6.01 -6.40 -7.25
CA SER A 33 5.50 -6.46 -8.62
C SER A 33 4.41 -5.42 -8.85
N GLU A 34 4.19 -5.06 -10.12
CA GLU A 34 3.12 -4.13 -10.48
C GLU A 34 1.75 -4.60 -10.00
N GLU A 35 1.51 -5.91 -10.01
CA GLU A 35 0.29 -6.52 -9.48
C GLU A 35 0.15 -6.32 -7.96
N GLN A 36 1.23 -6.53 -7.20
CA GLN A 36 1.23 -6.31 -5.75
C GLN A 36 0.98 -4.83 -5.41
N LEU A 37 1.65 -3.93 -6.11
CA LEU A 37 1.44 -2.48 -5.98
C LEU A 37 -0.01 -2.10 -6.31
N ALA A 38 -0.58 -2.68 -7.37
CA ALA A 38 -1.97 -2.45 -7.76
C ALA A 38 -2.95 -2.95 -6.70
N ARG A 39 -2.73 -4.12 -6.10
CA ARG A 39 -3.59 -4.66 -5.03
C ARG A 39 -3.61 -3.76 -3.79
N TYR A 40 -2.46 -3.26 -3.35
CA TYR A 40 -2.40 -2.32 -2.24
C TYR A 40 -3.11 -1.00 -2.57
N ASN A 41 -2.90 -0.47 -3.78
CA ASN A 41 -3.62 0.71 -4.23
C ASN A 41 -5.14 0.50 -4.27
N GLN A 42 -5.62 -0.62 -4.82
CA GLN A 42 -7.05 -0.92 -4.85
C GLN A 42 -7.64 -1.01 -3.44
N GLN A 43 -6.95 -1.65 -2.50
CA GLN A 43 -7.42 -1.72 -1.11
C GLN A 43 -7.47 -0.35 -0.44
N ALA A 44 -6.49 0.51 -0.69
CA ALA A 44 -6.51 1.88 -0.20
C ALA A 44 -7.72 2.67 -0.71
N HIS A 45 -8.09 2.50 -1.99
CA HIS A 45 -9.25 3.17 -2.58
C HIS A 45 -10.59 2.61 -2.05
N LYS A 46 -10.69 1.29 -1.86
CA LYS A 46 -11.88 0.66 -1.25
C LYS A 46 -12.13 1.18 0.17
N LYS A 47 -11.07 1.35 0.97
CA LYS A 47 -11.17 1.87 2.34
C LYS A 47 -11.71 3.30 2.39
N ILE A 48 -11.41 4.13 1.39
CA ILE A 48 -11.91 5.51 1.30
C ILE A 48 -13.42 5.50 1.00
N SER A 49 -13.88 4.63 0.09
CA SER A 49 -15.29 4.52 -0.27
C SER A 49 -16.19 3.98 0.86
N THR A 50 -15.66 3.23 1.82
CA THR A 50 -16.43 2.70 2.96
C THR A 50 -16.40 3.59 4.21
N ALA A 51 -15.68 4.71 4.18
CA ALA A 51 -15.54 5.65 5.30
C ALA A 51 -16.45 6.90 5.16
N THR A 52 -17.45 6.84 4.28
CA THR A 52 -18.47 7.89 4.04
C THR A 52 -19.82 7.36 4.50
#